data_AF-A0A929CT58-F1
#
_entry.id   AF-A0A929CT58-F1
#
_cell.length_a   1.000
_cell.length_b   1.000
_cell.length_c   1.000
_cell.angle_alpha   90.00
_cell.angle_beta   90.00
_cell.angle_gamma   90.00
#
_symmetry.space_group_name_H-M   'P 1'
#
loop_
_entity.id
_entity.type
_entity.pdbx_description
1 polymer ?
#
loop_
_entity_poly.entity_id
_entity_poly.type
_entity_poly.pdbx_seq_one_letter_code
_entity_poly.pdbx_strand_id
1 'polypeptide(L)' 'IPTIKANATMILALPKVGLFKASASKYIGDLYLADISVPPGTYKSLGIDTSSIEQVFKENTVVKINKVVVFG' A
#
# COMPACT_ATOMS: atom_id res chain seq x y z
N ILE A 1 15.23 -20.59 -8.68
CA ILE A 1 15.00 -20.20 -7.26
C ILE A 1 13.52 -20.31 -6.96
N PRO A 2 13.10 -20.91 -5.83
CA PRO A 2 11.69 -20.97 -5.46
C PRO A 2 11.17 -19.55 -5.21
N THR A 3 9.98 -19.25 -5.72
CA THR A 3 9.30 -17.96 -5.53
C THR A 3 7.92 -18.23 -4.99
N ILE A 4 7.58 -17.60 -3.87
CA ILE A 4 6.25 -17.72 -3.25
C ILE A 4 5.26 -16.83 -4.02
N LYS A 5 4.09 -17.37 -4.34
CA LYS A 5 2.93 -16.61 -4.82
C LYS A 5 1.99 -16.41 -3.65
N ALA A 6 1.77 -15.15 -3.25
CA ALA A 6 0.88 -14.83 -2.14
C ALA A 6 -0.58 -14.86 -2.60
N ASN A 7 -1.47 -15.40 -1.75
CA ASN A 7 -2.91 -15.22 -1.90
C ASN A 7 -3.32 -13.77 -1.60
N ALA A 8 -2.63 -13.13 -0.66
CA ALA A 8 -2.80 -11.72 -0.32
C ALA A 8 -1.47 -11.11 0.16
N THR A 9 -1.29 -9.82 -0.07
CA THR A 9 -0.13 -9.02 0.35
C THR A 9 -0.60 -7.84 1.20
N MET A 10 -0.02 -7.68 2.39
CA MET A 10 -0.25 -6.53 3.28
C MET A 10 0.87 -5.51 3.10
N ILE A 11 0.51 -4.26 2.86
CA ILE A 11 1.41 -3.12 2.80
C ILE A 11 1.42 -2.44 4.17
N LEU A 12 2.61 -2.32 4.76
CA LEU A 12 2.82 -1.58 6.02
C LEU A 12 3.36 -0.17 5.73
N ALA A 13 2.87 0.85 6.45
CA ALA A 13 3.24 2.25 6.19
C ALA A 13 2.81 2.71 4.78
N LEU A 14 3.66 3.41 4.03
CA LEU A 14 3.31 3.92 2.70
C LEU A 14 3.22 2.82 1.62
N PRO A 15 2.42 3.02 0.55
CA PRO A 15 2.38 2.14 -0.61
C PRO A 15 3.75 1.94 -1.27
N LYS A 16 4.11 0.69 -1.56
CA LYS A 16 5.32 0.36 -2.32
C LYS A 16 4.97 0.32 -3.80
N VAL A 17 5.41 1.33 -4.57
CA VAL A 17 5.10 1.48 -6.00
C VAL A 17 5.43 0.24 -6.84
N GLY A 18 6.41 -0.57 -6.43
CA GLY A 18 6.77 -1.83 -7.08
C GLY A 18 5.64 -2.87 -7.09
N LEU A 19 4.73 -2.84 -6.10
CA LEU A 19 3.59 -3.76 -6.00
C LEU A 19 2.48 -3.42 -7.02
N PHE A 20 2.51 -2.23 -7.61
CA PHE A 20 1.55 -1.79 -8.62
C PHE A 20 2.04 -2.04 -10.05
N LYS A 21 3.27 -2.52 -10.22
CA LYS A 21 3.83 -2.88 -11.53
C LYS A 21 3.17 -4.16 -12.07
N ALA A 22 2.98 -4.22 -13.38
CA ALA A 22 2.46 -5.41 -14.05
C ALA A 22 3.24 -6.70 -13.71
N SER A 23 4.57 -6.59 -13.54
CA SER A 23 5.44 -7.71 -13.17
C SER A 23 5.15 -8.30 -11.79
N ALA A 24 4.64 -7.51 -10.84
CA ALA A 24 4.30 -7.95 -9.49
C ALA A 24 2.93 -8.65 -9.41
N SER A 25 2.03 -8.34 -10.36
CA SER A 25 0.63 -8.82 -10.34
C SER A 25 0.48 -10.34 -10.19
N LYS A 26 1.40 -11.12 -10.78
CA LYS A 26 1.41 -12.59 -10.75
C LYS A 26 1.90 -13.20 -9.42
N TYR A 27 2.37 -12.39 -8.47
CA TYR A 27 2.97 -12.87 -7.22
C TYR A 27 2.28 -12.37 -5.96
N ILE A 28 1.49 -11.30 -6.02
CA ILE A 28 1.05 -10.56 -4.82
C ILE A 28 -0.39 -10.86 -4.37
N GLY A 29 -1.21 -11.49 -5.21
CA GLY A 29 -2.62 -11.76 -4.87
C GLY A 29 -3.46 -10.50 -4.67
N ASP A 30 -4.36 -10.54 -3.69
CA ASP A 30 -5.08 -9.37 -3.17
C ASP A 30 -4.11 -8.41 -2.46
N LEU A 31 -4.35 -7.10 -2.57
CA LEU A 31 -3.49 -6.09 -1.95
C LEU A 31 -4.25 -5.34 -0.86
N TYR A 32 -3.66 -5.25 0.33
CA TYR A 32 -4.20 -4.54 1.47
C TYR A 32 -3.20 -3.51 1.97
N LEU A 33 -3.69 -2.42 2.55
CA LEU A 33 -2.90 -1.40 3.23
C LEU A 33 -3.31 -1.37 4.70
N ALA A 34 -2.33 -1.43 5.60
CA ALA A 34 -2.56 -1.35 7.03
C ALA A 34 -2.07 0.00 7.59
N ASP A 35 -2.90 0.61 8.42
CA ASP A 35 -2.49 1.65 9.33
C ASP A 35 -1.71 1.00 10.49
N ILE A 36 -0.46 1.41 10.63
CA ILE A 36 0.42 0.98 11.73
C ILE A 36 0.67 2.10 12.73
N SER A 37 -0.19 3.13 12.71
CA SER A 37 -0.14 4.30 13.58
C SER A 37 1.16 5.10 13.45
N VAL A 38 1.74 5.16 12.24
CA VAL A 38 2.89 6.06 11.99
C VAL A 38 2.42 7.51 12.21
N PRO A 39 3.07 8.28 13.09
CA PRO A 39 2.68 9.67 13.32
C PRO A 39 2.81 10.52 12.04
N PRO A 40 1.83 11.38 11.69
CA PRO A 40 1.89 12.21 10.48
C PRO A 40 3.15 13.10 10.41
N GLY A 41 3.67 13.55 11.56
CA GLY A 41 4.92 14.31 11.64
C GLY A 41 6.14 13.56 11.10
N THR A 42 6.13 12.22 11.14
CA THR A 42 7.20 11.38 10.60
C THR A 42 7.30 11.56 9.10
N TYR A 43 6.18 11.47 8.38
CA TYR A 43 6.15 11.67 6.93
C TYR A 43 6.40 13.12 6.53
N LYS A 44 5.88 14.09 7.29
CA LYS A 44 6.17 15.51 7.05
C LYS A 44 7.67 15.82 7.14
N SER A 45 8.39 15.20 8.08
CA SER A 45 9.85 15.37 8.21
C SER A 45 10.62 14.83 7.00
N LEU A 46 10.02 13.91 6.24
CA LEU A 46 10.55 13.36 4.99
C LEU A 46 10.09 14.15 3.74
N GLY A 47 9.35 15.25 3.91
CA GLY A 47 8.79 16.04 2.81
C GLY A 47 7.64 15.36 2.09
N ILE A 48 6.97 14.38 2.72
CA ILE A 48 5.88 13.61 2.13
C ILE A 48 4.55 14.20 2.60
N ASP A 49 3.70 14.60 1.65
CA ASP A 49 2.32 14.99 1.93
C ASP A 49 1.45 13.74 2.10
N THR A 50 0.92 13.56 3.31
CA THR A 50 0.04 12.45 3.68
C THR A 50 -1.36 12.90 4.04
N SER A 51 -1.76 14.12 3.67
CA SER A 51 -3.11 14.65 3.93
C SER A 51 -4.23 13.75 3.37
N SER A 52 -3.96 13.06 2.26
CA SER A 52 -4.87 12.09 1.66
C SER A 52 -4.89 10.74 2.38
N ILE A 53 -3.83 10.37 3.10
CA ILE A 53 -3.69 9.07 3.78
C ILE A 53 -4.59 9.01 5.02
N GLU A 54 -4.75 10.12 5.74
CA GLU A 54 -5.64 10.18 6.91
C GLU A 54 -7.09 9.84 6.53
N GLN A 55 -7.53 10.17 5.31
CA GLN A 55 -8.87 9.80 4.84
C GLN A 55 -9.01 8.31 4.52
N VAL A 56 -7.92 7.65 4.12
CA VAL A 56 -7.94 6.23 3.71
C VAL A 56 -8.36 5.34 4.87
N PHE A 57 -7.93 5.65 6.09
CA PHE A 57 -8.17 4.82 7.28
C PHE A 57 -9.30 5.32 8.18
N LYS A 58 -10.13 6.25 7.69
CA LYS A 58 -11.20 6.87 8.50
C LYS A 58 -12.19 5.84 9.08
N GLU A 59 -12.45 4.77 8.34
CA GLU A 59 -13.45 3.75 8.71
C GLU A 59 -12.83 2.43 9.15
N ASN A 60 -11.61 2.11 8.67
CA ASN A 60 -10.96 0.81 8.89
C ASN A 60 -9.46 0.98 9.01
N THR A 61 -8.81 0.15 9.85
CA THR A 61 -7.34 0.11 10.00
C THR A 61 -6.65 -0.75 8.94
N VAL A 62 -7.42 -1.56 8.20
CA VAL A 62 -6.96 -2.32 7.04
C VAL A 62 -7.92 -2.06 5.89
N VAL A 63 -7.39 -1.60 4.76
CA VAL A 63 -8.17 -1.31 3.55
C VAL A 63 -7.71 -2.16 2.39
N LYS A 64 -8.66 -2.68 1.61
CA LYS A 64 -8.34 -3.36 0.35
C LYS A 64 -8.02 -2.32 -0.73
N ILE A 65 -6.88 -2.47 -1.40
CA ILE A 65 -6.51 -1.60 -2.51
C ILE A 65 -7.01 -2.23 -3.81
N ASN A 66 -7.93 -1.53 -4.47
CA ASN A 66 -8.31 -1.86 -5.84
C ASN A 66 -7.15 -1.49 -6.77
N LYS A 67 -6.75 -2.44 -7.62
CA LYS A 67 -5.72 -2.22 -8.65
C LYS A 67 -6.29 -1.25 -9.70
N VAL A 68 -6.26 0.04 -9.44
CA VAL A 68 -6.42 1.04 -10.49
C VAL A 68 -5.09 1.03 -11.25
N VAL A 69 -5.11 0.47 -12.45
CA VAL A 69 -3.98 0.59 -13.36
C VAL A 69 -3.96 2.05 -13.80
N VAL A 70 -3.09 2.85 -13.18
CA VAL A 70 -2.76 4.17 -13.71
C VAL A 70 -1.90 3.92 -14.93
N PHE A 71 -2.53 3.84 -16.10
CA PHE A 71 -1.84 3.96 -17.38
C PHE A 71 -1.48 5.44 -17.56
N GLY A 72 -0.19 5.72 -17.49
CA GLY A 72 0.45 6.94 -17.98
C GLY A 72 1.71 6.52 -18.72
#